data_AF-A0AAP8KKG8-F1
#
_entry.id   AF-A0AAP8KKG8-F1
#
_cell.length_a   1.000
_cell.length_b   1.000
_cell.length_c   1.000
_cell.angle_alpha   90.00
_cell.angle_beta   90.00
_cell.angle_gamma   90.00
#
_symmetry.space_group_name_H-M   'P 1'
#
loop_
_entity.id
_entity.type
_entity.pdbx_description
1 polymer ?
#
loop_
_entity_poly.entity_id
_entity_poly.type
_entity_poly.pdbx_seq_one_letter_code
_entity_poly.pdbx_strand_id
1 'polypeptide(L)'
;YLYWYCKTIKNDPKASYSYEDKDAFEQQWSVLKDDDSAHFTLRKKIILTLFVLPFPIMVWGVMTQGWWFPVMASAFLIFTIIIMFIAGTGKSGLGEKGTVDAFVNGASSLVGVSLIIGLARGINLV
;
A
#
# COMPACT_ATOMS: atom_id res chain seq x y z
N TYR A 1 -21.77 25.06 -10.33
CA TYR A 1 -22.43 24.43 -9.18
C TYR A 1 -21.42 23.89 -8.16
N LEU A 2 -20.58 22.90 -8.50
CA LEU A 2 -19.61 22.27 -7.59
C LEU A 2 -18.66 23.27 -6.90
N TYR A 3 -18.11 24.23 -7.64
CA TYR A 3 -17.22 25.26 -7.10
C TYR A 3 -17.87 26.15 -6.03
N TRP A 4 -19.13 26.54 -6.25
CA TRP A 4 -19.89 27.34 -5.28
C TRP A 4 -20.24 26.52 -4.05
N TYR A 5 -20.66 25.26 -4.22
CA TYR A 5 -20.93 24.33 -3.13
C TYR A 5 -19.69 24.10 -2.25
N CYS A 6 -18.53 23.83 -2.84
CA CYS A 6 -17.27 23.69 -2.11
C CYS A 6 -16.86 24.98 -1.39
N LYS A 7 -17.08 26.15 -2.00
CA LYS A 7 -16.80 27.46 -1.37
C LYS A 7 -17.71 27.73 -0.18
N THR A 8 -18.99 27.36 -0.27
CA THR A 8 -19.96 27.47 0.81
C THR A 8 -19.62 26.52 1.97
N ILE A 9 -19.27 25.26 1.70
CA ILE A 9 -18.84 24.28 2.73
C ILE A 9 -17.52 24.70 3.40
N LYS A 10 -16.61 25.32 2.66
CA LYS A 10 -15.34 25.82 3.19
C LYS A 10 -15.53 27.00 4.15
N ASN A 11 -16.53 27.86 3.90
CA ASN A 11 -16.84 29.01 4.74
C ASN A 11 -17.76 28.66 5.92
N ASP A 12 -18.72 27.76 5.73
CA ASP A 12 -19.55 27.22 6.79
C ASP A 12 -19.63 25.69 6.69
N PRO A 13 -18.87 24.97 7.53
CA PRO A 13 -18.85 23.52 7.56
C PRO A 13 -20.24 22.89 7.72
N LYS A 14 -21.21 23.60 8.34
CA LYS A 14 -22.58 23.12 8.62
C LYS A 14 -23.51 23.15 7.40
N ALA A 15 -23.11 23.82 6.32
CA ALA A 15 -23.86 23.85 5.06
C ALA A 15 -23.74 22.54 4.24
N SER A 16 -22.93 21.58 4.70
CA SER A 16 -22.84 20.25 4.11
C SER A 16 -23.99 19.37 4.62
N TYR A 17 -24.72 18.74 3.70
CA TYR A 17 -25.76 17.75 4.06
C TYR A 17 -25.20 16.54 4.82
N SER A 18 -23.89 16.27 4.71
CA SER A 18 -23.20 15.20 5.42
C SER A 18 -22.52 15.67 6.70
N TYR A 19 -22.96 16.79 7.32
CA TYR A 19 -22.32 17.34 8.52
C TYR A 19 -22.40 16.40 9.73
N GLU A 20 -23.51 15.68 9.90
CA GLU A 20 -23.70 14.74 11.00
C GLU A 20 -22.83 13.49 10.84
N ASP A 21 -22.59 13.06 9.60
CA ASP A 21 -21.69 11.95 9.27
C ASP A 21 -20.23 12.37 9.11
N LYS A 22 -19.88 13.66 9.31
CA LYS A 22 -18.48 14.11 9.18
C LYS A 22 -17.56 13.36 10.11
N ASP A 23 -17.98 13.09 11.34
CA ASP A 23 -17.14 12.38 12.31
C ASP A 23 -16.94 10.92 11.90
N ALA A 24 -17.97 10.26 11.36
CA ALA A 24 -17.86 8.90 10.82
C ALA A 24 -16.98 8.86 9.54
N PHE A 25 -17.12 9.86 8.67
CA PHE A 25 -16.31 10.02 7.47
C PHE A 25 -14.86 10.33 7.81
N GLU A 26 -14.61 11.21 8.79
CA GLU A 26 -13.27 11.51 9.29
C GLU A 26 -12.62 10.28 9.93
N GLN A 27 -13.36 9.44 10.66
CA GLN A 27 -12.80 8.19 11.19
C GLN A 27 -12.43 7.22 10.06
N GLN A 28 -13.30 7.04 9.07
CA GLN A 28 -13.08 6.13 7.94
C GLN A 28 -12.00 6.62 6.96
N TRP A 29 -11.83 7.94 6.81
CA TRP A 29 -10.85 8.59 5.94
C TRP A 29 -9.68 9.24 6.70
N SER A 30 -9.55 9.00 8.01
CA SER A 30 -8.47 9.54 8.86
C SER A 30 -7.08 9.14 8.37
N VAL A 31 -6.98 8.07 7.58
CA VAL A 31 -5.77 7.63 6.87
C VAL A 31 -5.28 8.67 5.84
N LEU A 32 -6.17 9.55 5.37
CA LEU A 32 -5.89 10.63 4.40
C LEU A 32 -5.80 12.01 5.05
N LYS A 33 -6.02 12.14 6.37
CA LYS A 33 -5.54 13.33 7.09
C LYS A 33 -4.02 13.20 7.08
N ASP A 34 -3.40 13.97 6.18
CA ASP A 34 -1.96 14.20 6.15
C ASP A 34 -1.59 14.70 7.54
N ASP A 35 -1.13 13.77 8.36
CA ASP A 35 -0.53 14.11 9.62
C ASP A 35 0.75 14.84 9.24
N ASP A 36 0.71 16.17 9.23
CA ASP A 36 1.86 17.06 9.03
C ASP A 36 3.02 16.70 10.01
N SER A 37 2.78 15.80 10.98
CA SER A 37 3.76 15.21 11.89
C SER A 37 4.24 13.81 11.51
N ALA A 38 3.97 13.31 10.31
CA ALA A 38 4.57 12.11 9.74
C ALA A 38 6.06 12.36 9.43
N HIS A 39 6.84 12.61 10.49
CA HIS A 39 8.29 12.72 10.46
C HIS A 39 8.82 11.60 9.57
N PHE A 40 9.54 12.00 8.52
CA PHE A 40 10.32 11.12 7.66
C PHE A 40 11.43 10.50 8.51
N THR A 41 11.07 9.53 9.34
CA THR A 41 12.00 8.78 10.17
C THR A 41 12.95 8.05 9.22
N LEU A 42 14.25 8.01 9.55
CA LEU A 42 15.25 7.29 8.77
C LEU A 42 14.82 5.85 8.42
N ARG A 43 14.02 5.20 9.29
CA ARG A 43 13.40 3.90 9.01
C ARG A 43 12.43 3.90 7.83
N LYS A 44 11.50 4.87 7.75
CA LYS A 44 10.58 5.00 6.61
C LYS A 44 11.37 5.18 5.31
N LYS A 45 12.46 5.97 5.36
CA LYS A 45 13.38 6.16 4.23
C LYS A 45 14.13 4.87 3.83
N ILE A 46 14.56 4.07 4.80
CA ILE A 46 15.20 2.77 4.56
C ILE A 46 14.20 1.79 3.94
N ILE A 47 13.01 1.65 4.53
CA ILE A 47 11.95 0.74 4.02
C ILE A 47 11.52 1.16 2.62
N LEU A 48 11.33 2.45 2.37
CA LEU A 48 10.98 2.98 1.04
C LEU A 48 12.07 2.68 0.01
N THR A 49 13.34 2.89 0.36
CA THR A 49 14.47 2.53 -0.51
C THR A 49 14.44 1.04 -0.81
N LEU A 50 14.26 0.20 0.21
CA LEU A 50 14.23 -1.26 0.07
C LEU A 50 13.01 -1.78 -0.70
N PHE A 51 11.92 -1.02 -0.73
CA PHE A 51 10.74 -1.31 -1.53
C PHE A 51 10.95 -1.00 -3.02
N VAL A 52 11.72 0.06 -3.34
CA VAL A 52 11.98 0.47 -4.73
C VAL A 52 13.15 -0.30 -5.35
N LEU A 53 14.15 -0.69 -4.56
CA LEU A 53 15.36 -1.41 -5.00
C LEU A 53 15.11 -2.72 -5.79
N PRO A 54 14.10 -3.55 -5.47
CA PRO A 54 13.81 -4.77 -6.22
C PRO A 54 13.42 -4.50 -7.67
N PHE A 55 12.79 -3.36 -7.99
CA PHE A 55 12.31 -3.06 -9.33
C PHE A 55 13.47 -2.96 -10.36
N PRO A 56 14.52 -2.15 -10.15
CA PRO A 56 15.69 -2.15 -11.03
C PRO A 56 16.39 -3.51 -11.13
N ILE A 57 16.54 -4.24 -10.01
CA ILE A 57 17.17 -5.57 -10.00
C ILE A 57 16.38 -6.54 -10.88
N MET A 58 15.05 -6.53 -10.75
CA MET A 58 14.16 -7.37 -11.54
C MET A 58 14.25 -7.03 -13.02
N VAL A 59 14.21 -5.74 -13.39
CA VAL A 59 14.35 -5.31 -14.78
C VAL A 59 15.67 -5.80 -15.37
N TRP A 60 16.78 -5.61 -14.65
CA TRP A 60 18.08 -6.09 -15.09
C TRP A 60 18.15 -7.62 -15.19
N GLY A 61 17.56 -8.34 -14.24
CA GLY A 61 17.50 -9.81 -14.22
C GLY A 61 16.68 -10.39 -15.38
N VAL A 62 15.55 -9.77 -15.72
CA VAL A 62 14.76 -10.15 -16.90
C VAL A 62 15.54 -9.87 -18.19
N MET A 63 16.14 -8.68 -18.31
CA MET A 63 16.79 -8.25 -19.55
C MET A 63 18.08 -9.01 -19.87
N THR A 64 18.88 -9.37 -18.85
CA THR A 64 20.24 -9.90 -19.07
C THR A 64 20.38 -11.38 -18.75
N GLN A 65 19.71 -11.86 -17.70
CA GLN A 65 19.87 -13.22 -17.18
C GLN A 65 18.71 -14.15 -17.59
N GLY A 66 17.74 -13.64 -18.35
CA GLY A 66 16.60 -14.42 -18.83
C GLY A 66 15.72 -14.97 -17.71
N TRP A 67 15.69 -14.30 -16.55
CA TRP A 67 14.93 -14.77 -15.40
C TRP A 67 13.43 -14.88 -15.75
N TRP A 68 12.91 -16.10 -15.64
CA TRP A 68 11.49 -16.38 -15.81
C TRP A 68 10.72 -16.24 -14.49
N PHE A 69 9.41 -16.47 -14.53
CA PHE A 69 8.51 -16.30 -13.38
C PHE A 69 9.01 -16.85 -12.02
N PRO A 70 9.59 -18.07 -11.92
CA PRO A 70 9.99 -18.63 -10.62
C PRO A 70 11.08 -17.81 -9.91
N VAL A 71 12.04 -17.29 -10.67
CA VAL A 71 13.16 -16.50 -10.13
C VAL A 71 12.69 -15.11 -9.72
N MET A 72 11.74 -14.53 -10.46
CA MET A 72 11.09 -13.28 -10.07
C MET A 72 10.34 -13.42 -8.75
N ALA A 73 9.56 -14.51 -8.62
CA ALA A 73 8.77 -14.76 -7.43
C ALA A 73 9.65 -14.97 -6.19
N SER A 74 10.75 -15.73 -6.31
CA SER A 74 11.67 -15.97 -5.20
C SER A 74 12.40 -14.69 -4.77
N ALA A 75 12.85 -13.87 -5.71
CA ALA A 75 13.48 -12.59 -5.41
C ALA A 75 12.51 -11.66 -4.64
N PHE A 76 11.27 -11.53 -5.12
CA PHE A 76 10.24 -10.76 -4.42
C PHE A 76 9.98 -11.28 -3.00
N LEU A 77 9.91 -12.59 -2.82
CA LEU A 77 9.70 -13.22 -1.52
C LEU A 77 10.87 -12.89 -0.56
N ILE A 78 12.11 -13.00 -1.02
CA ILE A 78 13.30 -12.65 -0.23
C ILE A 78 13.26 -11.19 0.21
N PHE A 79 13.02 -10.25 -0.71
CA PHE A 79 12.91 -8.83 -0.36
C PHE A 79 11.74 -8.56 0.60
N THR A 80 10.60 -9.23 0.40
CA THR A 80 9.44 -9.12 1.29
C THR A 80 9.78 -9.56 2.71
N ILE A 81 10.48 -10.68 2.89
CA ILE A 81 10.92 -11.16 4.21
C ILE A 81 11.89 -10.16 4.86
N ILE A 82 12.86 -9.63 4.10
CA ILE A 82 13.82 -8.65 4.64
C ILE A 82 13.10 -7.37 5.11
N ILE A 83 12.17 -6.87 4.29
CA ILE A 83 11.35 -5.70 4.67
C ILE A 83 10.51 -6.00 5.91
N MET A 84 9.88 -7.18 5.95
CA MET A 84 9.06 -7.62 7.09
C MET A 84 9.88 -7.70 8.38
N PHE A 85 11.11 -8.21 8.30
CA PHE A 85 12.01 -8.29 9.45
C PHE A 85 12.39 -6.89 9.95
N ILE A 86 12.76 -5.97 9.05
CA ILE A 86 13.14 -4.59 9.40
C ILE A 86 11.94 -3.77 9.90
N ALA A 87 10.75 -4.00 9.35
CA ALA A 87 9.52 -3.35 9.78
C ALA A 87 9.02 -3.87 11.14
N GLY A 88 9.17 -5.17 11.38
CA GLY A 88 8.78 -5.82 12.63
C GLY A 88 9.76 -5.62 13.78
N THR A 89 11.08 -5.58 13.51
CA THR A 89 12.12 -5.41 14.53
C THR A 89 12.59 -3.94 14.63
N GLY A 90 12.17 -3.24 15.68
CA GLY A 90 12.66 -1.91 16.01
C GLY A 90 11.93 -1.27 17.20
N LYS A 91 12.54 -0.24 17.82
CA LYS A 91 11.97 0.58 18.93
C LYS A 91 10.55 1.16 18.70
N SER A 92 10.02 1.05 17.48
CA SER A 92 8.71 1.54 17.05
C SER A 92 8.10 0.57 16.01
N GLY A 93 8.48 -0.71 16.06
CA GLY A 93 7.95 -1.74 15.19
C GLY A 93 6.52 -2.07 15.59
N LEU A 94 5.69 -2.48 14.64
CA LEU A 94 4.30 -2.91 14.88
C LEU A 94 4.19 -4.19 15.75
N GLY A 95 5.32 -4.75 16.17
CA GLY A 95 5.41 -6.09 16.76
C GLY A 95 5.19 -7.17 15.70
N GLU A 96 5.40 -8.42 16.09
CA GLU A 96 5.17 -9.58 15.22
C GLU A 96 3.71 -9.62 14.72
N LYS A 97 2.76 -9.43 15.64
CA LYS A 97 1.32 -9.45 15.32
C LYS A 97 0.92 -8.36 14.33
N GLY A 98 1.33 -7.10 14.54
CA GLY A 98 0.95 -6.01 13.64
C GLY A 98 1.65 -6.10 12.28
N THR A 99 2.83 -6.71 12.22
CA THR A 99 3.53 -6.96 10.95
C THR A 99 2.83 -8.07 10.14
N VAL A 100 2.42 -9.15 10.80
CA VAL A 100 1.65 -10.24 10.15
C VAL A 100 0.28 -9.75 9.72
N ASP A 101 -0.41 -8.96 10.55
CA ASP A 101 -1.72 -8.40 10.23
C ASP A 101 -1.64 -7.46 9.02
N ALA A 102 -0.63 -6.57 8.97
CA ALA A 102 -0.38 -5.73 7.80
C ALA A 102 -0.10 -6.54 6.54
N PHE A 103 0.65 -7.64 6.65
CA PHE A 103 0.93 -8.53 5.52
C PHE A 103 -0.32 -9.24 5.01
N VAL A 104 -1.15 -9.79 5.92
CA VAL A 104 -2.41 -10.46 5.56
C VAL A 104 -3.38 -9.48 4.91
N ASN A 105 -3.53 -8.28 5.47
CA ASN A 105 -4.36 -7.22 4.88
C ASN A 105 -3.86 -6.83 3.48
N GLY A 106 -2.55 -6.68 3.31
CA GLY A 106 -1.93 -6.42 2.01
C GLY A 106 -2.19 -7.55 0.99
N ALA A 107 -1.97 -8.80 1.38
CA ALA A 107 -2.22 -9.97 0.53
C ALA A 107 -3.69 -10.05 0.13
N SER A 108 -4.61 -9.86 1.08
CA SER A 108 -6.07 -9.86 0.86
C SER A 108 -6.49 -8.87 -0.22
N SER A 109 -5.91 -7.66 -0.21
CA SER A 109 -6.20 -6.62 -1.22
C SER A 109 -5.85 -7.04 -2.65
N LEU A 110 -4.90 -7.97 -2.83
CA LEU A 110 -4.45 -8.45 -4.14
C LEU A 110 -5.21 -9.70 -4.61
N VAL A 111 -5.92 -10.41 -3.72
CA VAL A 111 -6.67 -11.64 -4.07
C VAL A 111 -7.74 -11.37 -5.14
N GLY A 112 -8.46 -10.25 -5.03
CA GLY A 112 -9.48 -9.88 -6.02
C GLY A 112 -8.88 -9.69 -7.41
N VAL A 113 -7.72 -9.02 -7.50
CA VAL A 113 -7.03 -8.76 -8.76
C VAL A 113 -6.46 -10.06 -9.35
N SER A 114 -5.87 -10.93 -8.52
CA SER A 114 -5.29 -12.19 -8.99
C SER A 114 -6.35 -13.15 -9.54
N LEU A 115 -7.55 -13.19 -8.94
CA LEU A 115 -8.66 -14.00 -9.43
C LEU A 115 -9.13 -13.57 -10.81
N ILE A 116 -9.27 -12.25 -11.04
CA ILE A 116 -9.67 -11.69 -12.35
C ILE A 116 -8.63 -12.03 -13.42
N ILE A 117 -7.33 -11.86 -13.12
CA ILE A 117 -6.25 -12.19 -14.05
C ILE A 117 -6.21 -13.69 -14.35
N GLY A 118 -6.40 -14.53 -13.33
CA GLY A 118 -6.46 -15.98 -13.47
C GLY A 118 -7.59 -16.44 -14.39
N LEU A 119 -8.79 -15.90 -14.20
CA LEU A 119 -9.95 -16.17 -15.06
C LEU A 119 -9.71 -15.70 -16.50
N ALA A 120 -9.18 -14.49 -16.70
CA ALA A 120 -8.88 -13.97 -18.02
C ALA A 120 -7.88 -14.85 -18.79
N ARG A 121 -6.85 -15.36 -18.11
CA ARG A 121 -5.91 -16.32 -18.70
C ARG A 121 -6.53 -17.68 -18.96
N GLY A 122 -7.40 -18.16 -18.07
CA GLY A 122 -8.10 -19.44 -18.23
C GLY A 122 -8.99 -19.47 -19.47
N ILE A 123 -9.69 -18.37 -19.76
CA ILE A 123 -10.54 -18.24 -20.95
C ILE A 123 -9.70 -18.23 -22.23
N ASN A 124 -8.55 -17.54 -22.25
CA ASN A 124 -7.67 -17.49 -23.43
C ASN A 124 -7.01 -18.85 -23.74
N LEU A 125 -6.91 -19.74 -22.74
CA LEU A 125 -6.28 -21.05 -22.91
C LEU A 125 -7.22 -22.11 -23.52
N VAL A 126 -8.51 -21.79 -23.66
CA VAL A 126 -9.55 -22.58 -24.35
C VAL A 126 -9.80 -21.97 -25.72
#